data_AF-A0A1G5Q6T0-F1
#
_entry.id   AF-A0A1G5Q6T0-F1
#
_cell.length_a   1.000
_cell.length_b   1.000
_cell.length_c   1.000
_cell.angle_alpha   90.00
_cell.angle_beta   90.00
_cell.angle_gamma   90.00
#
_symmetry.space_group_name_H-M   'P 1'
#
loop_
_entity.id
_entity.type
_entity.pdbx_description
1 polymer ?
#
loop_
_entity_poly.entity_id
_entity_poly.type
_entity_poly.pdbx_seq_one_letter_code
_entity_poly.pdbx_strand_id
1 'polypeptide(L)'
;MKTALIPSSAVCAFVASISVPTSLAASDAQLAAALADKTLIYRKAAIKTARDGRMTGKVGPQGAWRLDGAWEIKDGKFCGTVKRPVAFAGTRCSNMELTRDSMTISGFNGNPVKWKIQ
;
A
#
# COMPACT_ATOMS: atom_id res chain seq x y z
N MET A 1 -51.72 -49.01 -28.75
CA MET A 1 -50.72 -49.71 -27.92
C MET A 1 -49.35 -49.05 -28.07
N LYS A 2 -48.91 -48.24 -27.10
CA LYS A 2 -47.53 -48.23 -26.59
C LYS A 2 -47.43 -47.29 -25.40
N THR A 3 -46.99 -47.86 -24.29
CA THR A 3 -46.75 -47.30 -22.97
C THR A 3 -45.29 -46.83 -22.85
N ALA A 4 -45.02 -45.73 -22.14
CA ALA A 4 -43.84 -45.47 -21.27
C ALA A 4 -43.86 -43.97 -20.86
N LEU A 5 -44.08 -43.54 -19.60
CA LEU A 5 -43.27 -43.63 -18.36
C LEU A 5 -41.81 -43.19 -18.54
N ILE A 6 -41.43 -42.05 -17.92
CA ILE A 6 -40.45 -41.91 -16.82
C ILE A 6 -40.50 -40.44 -16.30
N PRO A 7 -40.63 -40.21 -14.98
CA PRO A 7 -40.44 -38.91 -14.34
C PRO A 7 -38.96 -38.70 -13.97
N SER A 8 -38.38 -37.57 -14.36
CA SER A 8 -37.05 -37.17 -13.87
C SER A 8 -37.21 -35.95 -12.97
N SER A 9 -37.29 -36.23 -11.67
CA SER A 9 -37.22 -35.23 -10.60
C SER A 9 -35.90 -34.48 -10.69
N ALA A 10 -35.97 -33.21 -11.10
CA ALA A 10 -34.83 -32.29 -11.03
C ALA A 10 -34.59 -31.93 -9.56
N VAL A 11 -33.58 -32.55 -8.96
CA VAL A 11 -33.04 -32.17 -7.65
C VAL A 11 -32.31 -30.83 -7.83
N CYS A 12 -32.97 -29.73 -7.47
CA CYS A 12 -32.33 -28.42 -7.35
C CYS A 12 -31.36 -28.42 -6.18
N ALA A 13 -30.08 -28.74 -6.44
CA ALA A 13 -29.01 -28.54 -5.48
C ALA A 13 -28.76 -27.03 -5.31
N PHE A 14 -29.28 -26.46 -4.22
CA PHE A 14 -28.92 -25.13 -3.76
C PHE A 14 -27.46 -25.16 -3.26
N VAL A 15 -26.53 -24.75 -4.12
CA VAL A 15 -25.13 -24.51 -3.72
C VAL A 15 -25.10 -23.21 -2.92
N ALA A 16 -25.09 -23.32 -1.59
CA ALA A 16 -24.85 -22.20 -0.71
C ALA A 16 -23.42 -21.67 -0.93
N SER A 17 -23.28 -20.59 -1.70
CA SER A 17 -22.01 -19.89 -1.87
C SER A 17 -21.66 -19.20 -0.56
N ILE A 18 -20.72 -19.79 0.19
CA ILE A 18 -20.14 -19.18 1.38
C ILE A 18 -19.21 -18.07 0.88
N SER A 19 -19.72 -16.84 0.84
CA SER A 19 -18.94 -15.63 0.55
C SER A 19 -18.00 -15.36 1.74
N VAL A 20 -16.86 -16.03 1.79
CA VAL A 20 -15.80 -15.64 2.74
C VAL A 20 -15.32 -14.26 2.31
N PRO A 21 -15.39 -13.21 3.14
CA PRO A 21 -14.83 -11.91 2.80
C PRO A 21 -13.32 -12.10 2.64
N THR A 22 -12.86 -12.22 1.41
CA THR A 22 -11.45 -12.18 1.08
C THR A 22 -11.00 -10.76 1.34
N SER A 23 -10.54 -10.49 2.56
CA SER A 23 -9.71 -9.33 2.82
C SER A 23 -8.43 -9.54 2.01
N LEU A 24 -8.43 -9.08 0.76
CA LEU A 24 -7.25 -9.09 -0.10
C LEU A 24 -6.23 -8.18 0.57
N ALA A 25 -5.34 -8.78 1.36
CA ALA A 25 -4.08 -8.14 1.67
C ALA A 25 -3.45 -7.76 0.33
N ALA A 26 -3.37 -6.46 0.07
CA ALA A 26 -2.80 -5.97 -1.18
C ALA A 26 -1.35 -6.49 -1.28
N SER A 27 -1.00 -7.04 -2.44
CA SER A 27 0.36 -7.52 -2.65
C SER A 27 1.35 -6.35 -2.66
N ASP A 28 2.63 -6.63 -2.37
CA ASP A 28 3.69 -5.61 -2.40
C ASP A 28 3.72 -4.85 -3.73
N ALA A 29 3.50 -5.54 -4.85
CA ALA A 29 3.43 -4.93 -6.17
C ALA A 29 2.24 -3.95 -6.32
N GLN A 30 1.07 -4.29 -5.77
CA GLN A 30 -0.10 -3.41 -5.79
C GLN A 30 0.14 -2.17 -4.92
N LEU A 31 0.74 -2.36 -3.74
CA LEU A 31 1.10 -1.28 -2.82
C LEU A 31 2.17 -0.35 -3.44
N ALA A 32 3.20 -0.92 -4.07
CA ALA A 32 4.22 -0.16 -4.78
C ALA A 32 3.62 0.63 -5.96
N ALA A 33 2.76 0.01 -6.77
CA ALA A 33 2.09 0.68 -7.88
C ALA A 33 1.21 1.85 -7.43
N ALA A 34 0.58 1.76 -6.26
CA ALA A 34 -0.25 2.82 -5.70
C ALA A 34 0.56 4.04 -5.22
N LEU A 35 1.83 3.84 -4.87
CA LEU A 35 2.75 4.90 -4.41
C LEU A 35 3.70 5.40 -5.52
N ALA A 36 3.91 4.62 -6.58
CA ALA A 36 4.77 5.01 -7.68
C ALA A 36 4.26 6.29 -8.37
N ASP A 37 5.21 7.18 -8.64
CA ASP A 37 5.01 8.50 -9.25
C ASP A 37 4.11 9.46 -8.43
N LYS A 38 3.92 9.16 -7.13
CA LYS A 38 3.16 9.99 -6.20
C LYS A 38 4.03 10.96 -5.42
N THR A 39 3.38 11.99 -4.88
CA THR A 39 3.96 12.89 -3.88
C THR A 39 3.28 12.67 -2.53
N LEU A 40 4.07 12.27 -1.54
CA LEU A 40 3.69 12.13 -0.15
C LEU A 40 3.84 13.48 0.57
N ILE A 41 2.73 13.99 1.10
CA ILE A 41 2.69 15.29 1.79
C ILE A 41 2.37 15.08 3.27
N TYR A 42 3.21 15.62 4.13
CA TYR A 42 2.93 15.71 5.57
C TYR A 42 3.44 17.04 6.12
N ARG A 43 2.53 17.86 6.63
CA ARG A 43 2.81 19.25 7.05
C ARG A 43 3.51 20.02 5.92
N LYS A 44 4.77 20.40 6.10
CA LYS A 44 5.61 21.10 5.10
C LYS A 44 6.58 20.17 4.36
N ALA A 45 6.56 18.88 4.66
CA ALA A 45 7.35 17.89 3.94
C ALA A 45 6.61 17.45 2.67
N ALA A 46 7.36 17.32 1.58
CA ALA A 46 6.87 16.82 0.30
C ALA A 46 7.91 15.88 -0.30
N ILE A 47 7.53 14.61 -0.48
CA ILE A 47 8.42 13.54 -0.90
C ILE A 47 7.83 12.86 -2.12
N LYS A 48 8.55 12.86 -3.24
CA LYS A 48 8.21 12.12 -4.46
C LYS A 48 8.76 10.71 -4.40
N THR A 49 7.92 9.73 -4.67
CA THR A 49 8.25 8.30 -4.78
C THR A 49 8.23 7.91 -6.25
N ALA A 50 9.36 7.99 -6.93
CA ALA A 50 9.46 7.66 -8.35
C ALA A 50 9.38 6.15 -8.56
N ARG A 51 8.83 5.73 -9.72
CA ARG A 51 8.65 4.31 -10.07
C ARG A 51 9.94 3.49 -10.11
N ASP A 52 11.08 4.11 -10.35
CA ASP A 52 12.40 3.48 -10.34
C ASP A 52 12.93 3.17 -8.92
N GLY A 53 12.11 3.37 -7.89
CA GLY A 53 12.49 3.20 -6.49
C GLY A 53 13.26 4.40 -5.94
N ARG A 54 13.37 5.52 -6.66
CA ARG A 54 14.00 6.73 -6.12
C ARG A 54 13.02 7.56 -5.29
N MET A 55 13.50 8.08 -4.15
CA MET A 55 12.75 8.98 -3.29
C MET A 55 13.45 10.33 -3.20
N THR A 56 12.77 11.43 -3.52
CA THR A 56 13.34 12.79 -3.45
C THR A 56 12.35 13.78 -2.88
N GLY A 57 12.80 14.88 -2.27
CA GLY A 57 11.85 15.84 -1.73
C GLY A 57 12.43 16.96 -0.91
N LYS A 58 11.55 17.66 -0.20
CA LYS A 58 11.88 18.64 0.82
C LYS A 58 11.32 18.16 2.16
N VAL A 59 12.16 18.16 3.20
CA VAL A 59 11.81 17.71 4.56
C VAL A 59 12.38 18.69 5.59
N GLY A 60 12.00 18.49 6.86
CA GLY A 60 12.46 19.31 7.98
C GLY A 60 11.66 20.60 8.19
N PRO A 61 12.14 21.47 9.10
CA PRO A 61 11.52 22.76 9.37
C PRO A 61 11.37 23.54 8.06
N GLN A 62 10.13 23.86 7.70
CA GLN A 62 9.81 24.62 6.48
C GLN A 62 10.31 24.00 5.16
N GLY A 63 10.62 22.70 5.12
CA GLY A 63 11.17 22.05 3.94
C GLY A 63 12.61 22.47 3.62
N ALA A 64 13.36 22.88 4.65
CA ALA A 64 14.73 23.38 4.52
C ALA A 64 15.73 22.35 3.97
N TRP A 65 15.46 21.06 4.12
CA TRP A 65 16.40 20.01 3.73
C TRP A 65 15.93 19.28 2.49
N ARG A 66 16.85 19.08 1.53
CA ARG A 66 16.59 18.20 0.39
C ARG A 66 16.74 16.75 0.83
N LEU A 67 15.67 15.98 0.66
CA LEU A 67 15.69 14.54 0.82
C LEU A 67 16.10 13.90 -0.52
N ASP A 68 17.00 12.92 -0.44
CA ASP A 68 17.37 12.07 -1.56
C ASP A 68 17.65 10.66 -1.02
N GLY A 69 17.12 9.65 -1.70
CA GLY A 69 17.09 8.29 -1.20
C GLY A 69 16.45 7.31 -2.16
N ALA A 70 16.17 6.12 -1.66
CA ALA A 70 15.43 5.07 -2.32
C ALA A 70 14.23 4.65 -1.47
N TRP A 71 13.28 3.98 -2.10
CA TRP A 71 12.12 3.37 -1.45
C TRP A 71 11.75 2.07 -2.15
N GLU A 72 11.15 1.15 -1.39
CA GLU A 72 10.55 -0.08 -1.89
C GLU A 72 9.42 -0.52 -0.94
N ILE A 73 8.53 -1.40 -1.44
CA ILE A 73 7.62 -2.14 -0.57
C ILE A 73 8.17 -3.55 -0.39
N LYS A 74 8.25 -3.99 0.87
CA LYS A 74 8.71 -5.32 1.24
C LYS A 74 7.90 -5.86 2.40
N ASP A 75 7.29 -7.04 2.22
CA ASP A 75 6.46 -7.71 3.22
C ASP A 75 5.32 -6.81 3.73
N GLY A 76 4.67 -6.07 2.82
CA GLY A 76 3.62 -5.09 3.12
C GLY A 76 4.10 -3.82 3.83
N LYS A 77 5.42 -3.61 3.97
CA LYS A 77 6.00 -2.45 4.68
C LYS A 77 6.60 -1.45 3.71
N PHE A 78 6.55 -0.17 4.07
CA PHE A 78 7.27 0.88 3.38
C PHE A 78 8.72 0.91 3.86
N CYS A 79 9.66 0.54 3.00
CA CYS A 79 11.09 0.56 3.27
C CYS A 79 11.74 1.76 2.57
N GLY A 80 12.21 2.74 3.34
CA GLY A 80 12.91 3.92 2.81
C GLY A 80 14.39 3.91 3.18
N THR A 81 15.26 4.16 2.21
CA THR A 81 16.70 4.40 2.40
C THR A 81 17.01 5.86 2.15
N VAL A 82 17.32 6.61 3.18
CA VAL A 82 17.70 8.02 3.07
C VAL A 82 19.22 8.10 2.88
N LYS A 83 19.66 8.81 1.84
CA LYS A 83 21.07 9.17 1.60
C LYS A 83 21.38 10.59 2.05
N ARG A 84 20.41 11.51 1.87
CA ARG A 84 20.51 12.91 2.31
C ARG A 84 19.21 13.40 2.96
N PRO A 85 19.31 14.28 3.97
CA PRO A 85 20.55 14.78 4.60
C PRO A 85 21.21 13.69 5.47
N VAL A 86 22.54 13.80 5.67
CA VAL A 86 23.34 12.77 6.38
C VAL A 86 22.82 12.52 7.80
N ALA A 87 22.28 13.56 8.46
CA ALA A 87 21.68 13.45 9.79
C ALA A 87 20.50 12.45 9.88
N PHE A 88 19.85 12.13 8.75
CA PHE A 88 18.78 11.14 8.68
C PHE A 88 19.14 9.94 7.80
N ALA A 89 20.41 9.78 7.44
CA ALA A 89 20.83 8.71 6.57
C ALA A 89 20.59 7.34 7.23
N GLY A 90 20.20 6.37 6.42
CA GLY A 90 19.91 5.00 6.85
C GLY A 90 18.70 4.40 6.17
N THR A 91 18.55 3.09 6.35
CA THR A 91 17.41 2.32 5.84
C THR A 91 16.45 1.98 6.98
N ARG A 92 15.15 2.20 6.76
CA ARG A 92 14.11 1.81 7.72
C ARG A 92 12.88 1.28 6.99
N CYS A 93 12.34 0.19 7.51
CA CYS A 93 11.05 -0.36 7.09
C CYS A 93 10.01 -0.05 8.17
N SER A 94 8.87 0.46 7.75
CA SER A 94 7.78 0.83 8.65
C SER A 94 6.49 0.18 8.20
N ASN A 95 5.70 -0.27 9.17
CA ASN A 95 4.35 -0.74 8.89
C ASN A 95 3.56 0.40 8.27
N MET A 96 2.78 0.09 7.23
CA MET A 96 1.95 1.07 6.57
C MET A 96 0.53 0.57 6.39
N GLU A 97 -0.40 1.51 6.39
CA GLU A 97 -1.78 1.33 5.94
C GLU A 97 -2.02 2.29 4.79
N LEU A 98 -2.56 1.76 3.69
CA LEU A 98 -2.77 2.51 2.47
C LEU A 98 -4.27 2.66 2.19
N THR A 99 -4.72 3.89 1.99
CA THR A 99 -6.02 4.23 1.42
C THR A 99 -5.85 4.83 0.04
N ARG A 100 -6.96 5.16 -0.63
CA ARG A 100 -6.94 5.81 -1.95
C ARG A 100 -6.15 7.13 -1.97
N ASP A 101 -6.18 7.89 -0.88
CA ASP A 101 -5.71 9.27 -0.79
C ASP A 101 -4.66 9.49 0.30
N SER A 102 -4.32 8.45 1.06
CA SER A 102 -3.39 8.58 2.17
C SER A 102 -2.62 7.31 2.47
N MET A 103 -1.44 7.49 3.05
CA MET A 103 -0.61 6.43 3.60
C MET A 103 -0.34 6.76 5.07
N THR A 104 -0.72 5.87 5.98
CA THR A 104 -0.36 5.99 7.39
C THR A 104 0.86 5.13 7.65
N ILE A 105 1.94 5.71 8.17
CA ILE A 105 3.14 4.98 8.58
C ILE A 105 3.24 5.00 10.10
N SER A 106 3.37 3.83 10.74
CA SER A 106 3.65 3.73 12.17
C SER A 106 5.16 3.89 12.40
N GLY A 107 5.57 5.02 12.99
CA GLY A 107 6.98 5.29 13.30
C GLY A 107 7.54 4.41 14.42
N PHE A 108 8.85 4.47 14.65
CA PHE A 108 9.56 3.72 15.71
C PHE A 108 9.01 3.98 17.12
N ASN A 109 8.43 5.17 17.35
CA ASN A 109 7.84 5.56 18.63
C ASN A 109 6.36 5.14 18.76
N GLY A 110 5.84 4.30 17.85
CA GLY A 110 4.47 3.79 17.87
C GLY A 110 3.41 4.78 17.37
N ASN A 111 3.71 6.07 17.29
CA ASN A 111 2.75 7.07 16.81
C ASN A 111 2.57 7.00 15.28
N PRO A 112 1.35 6.77 14.78
CA PRO A 112 1.06 6.77 13.35
C PRO A 112 1.14 8.18 12.77
N VAL A 113 1.78 8.30 11.60
CA VAL A 113 1.88 9.53 10.83
C VAL A 113 1.15 9.34 9.52
N LYS A 114 0.11 10.14 9.29
CA LYS A 114 -0.69 10.12 8.07
C LYS A 114 -0.12 11.08 7.02
N TRP A 115 0.31 10.53 5.89
CA TRP A 115 0.75 11.23 4.71
C TRP A 115 -0.39 11.31 3.69
N LYS A 116 -0.62 12.48 3.10
CA LYS A 116 -1.51 12.61 1.95
C LYS A 116 -0.77 12.16 0.69
N ILE A 117 -1.46 11.43 -0.19
CA ILE A 117 -0.96 11.02 -1.50
C ILE A 117 -1.52 11.98 -2.54
N GLN A 118 -0.64 12.52 -3.39
CA GLN A 118 -0.98 13.34 -4.55
C GLN A 118 -0.39 12.74 -5.82
#